data_AF-A0A7C5ZLY5-F1
#
_entry.id   AF-A0A7C5ZLY5-F1
#
_cell.length_a   1.000
_cell.length_b   1.000
_cell.length_c   1.000
_cell.angle_alpha   90.00
_cell.angle_beta   90.00
_cell.angle_gamma   90.00
#
_symmetry.space_group_name_H-M   'P 1'
#
loop_
_entity.id
_entity.type
_entity.pdbx_description
1 polymer ?
#
loop_
_entity_poly.entity_id
_entity_poly.type
_entity_poly.pdbx_seq_one_letter_code
_entity_poly.pdbx_strand_id
1 'polypeptide(L)'
;MRLSDHWERWRLFPGHLLRSRREPALATPEGTPSALRRRHARADEAGVGLTLTISRTGAVLTLIAFTLGLFVAAQIQTTQLQAMLTTETQTETAANTIRRLEQEQADLKKAIGEARARLAREQQAQASQRTVFAQLNEAIESEKLAAGLVPLKGRGIRVVLDDSAVTKVPQKDDPSLYIVHEYQIRDVVNVLWLAGAEAISINGERIVASTSVYCVGSTILVNDTRLSPPYEILAIGDPVALESALNDPTRLRQLRARVKSYGVQFIVGQQREVRLPAYNGTLTIRHAVAVGSGSAGGGQAPAAETPRQ
;
A
#
# COMPACT_ATOMS: atom_id res chain seq x y z
N MET A 1 30.63 21.01 -19.96
CA MET A 1 30.60 19.54 -19.79
C MET A 1 29.16 19.13 -19.52
N ARG A 2 28.52 18.18 -20.24
CA ARG A 2 28.72 16.71 -20.23
C ARG A 2 28.61 16.15 -18.79
N LEU A 3 27.71 15.21 -18.46
CA LEU A 3 26.93 14.27 -19.28
C LEU A 3 25.44 14.13 -18.87
N SER A 4 24.58 14.10 -19.90
CA SER A 4 23.32 13.35 -20.06
C SER A 4 23.52 11.83 -20.00
N ASP A 5 22.55 10.92 -19.94
CA ASP A 5 21.08 10.87 -19.73
C ASP A 5 20.77 9.39 -19.37
N HIS A 6 19.55 9.06 -18.90
CA HIS A 6 18.77 7.88 -19.33
C HIS A 6 17.64 7.53 -18.35
N TRP A 7 16.43 8.00 -18.65
CA TRP A 7 15.17 7.30 -18.40
C TRP A 7 14.13 7.78 -19.42
N GLU A 8 12.93 7.19 -19.42
CA GLU A 8 11.83 7.37 -20.39
C GLU A 8 11.97 6.73 -21.79
N ARG A 9 11.14 5.70 -22.04
CA ARG A 9 10.41 5.55 -23.31
C ARG A 9 9.15 4.69 -23.11
N TRP A 10 7.99 5.34 -23.02
CA TRP A 10 6.70 4.70 -23.27
C TRP A 10 6.09 5.20 -24.60
N ARG A 11 5.18 4.38 -25.12
CA ARG A 11 4.56 4.36 -26.46
C ARG A 11 3.78 5.64 -26.82
N LEU A 12 3.50 5.85 -28.12
CA LEU A 12 2.14 5.85 -28.70
C LEU A 12 2.13 5.89 -30.26
N PHE A 13 0.96 5.54 -30.83
CA PHE A 13 0.52 5.35 -32.25
C PHE A 13 0.61 6.60 -33.18
N PRO A 14 0.29 6.62 -34.52
CA PRO A 14 -0.62 5.78 -35.37
C PRO A 14 0.02 5.28 -36.72
N GLY A 15 -0.64 4.83 -37.80
CA GLY A 15 -2.03 4.43 -38.16
C GLY A 15 -2.35 4.56 -39.67
N HIS A 16 -3.58 4.21 -40.13
CA HIS A 16 -4.15 4.35 -41.51
C HIS A 16 -3.53 3.48 -42.65
N LEU A 17 -4.19 3.11 -43.79
CA LEU A 17 -5.61 2.86 -44.16
C LEU A 17 -5.70 2.14 -45.56
N LEU A 18 -6.89 1.59 -45.89
CA LEU A 18 -7.49 1.40 -47.26
C LEU A 18 -6.98 0.36 -48.31
N ARG A 19 -7.60 -0.83 -48.26
CA ARG A 19 -8.44 -1.49 -49.30
C ARG A 19 -8.42 -0.99 -50.77
N SER A 20 -8.04 -1.87 -51.71
CA SER A 20 -8.74 -2.13 -53.00
C SER A 20 -8.20 -3.42 -53.66
N ARG A 21 -8.72 -3.98 -54.77
CA ARG A 21 -10.07 -4.51 -55.16
C ARG A 21 -9.90 -5.16 -56.57
N ARG A 22 -10.53 -6.31 -56.83
CA ARG A 22 -10.90 -6.95 -58.13
C ARG A 22 -9.93 -7.87 -58.90
N GLU A 23 -10.57 -8.89 -59.49
CA GLU A 23 -10.12 -9.88 -60.49
C GLU A 23 -10.08 -9.29 -61.93
N PRO A 24 -9.62 -10.04 -62.95
CA PRO A 24 -10.46 -10.99 -63.71
C PRO A 24 -9.82 -12.40 -63.83
N ALA A 25 -10.50 -13.54 -63.98
CA ALA A 25 -11.62 -13.99 -64.82
C ALA A 25 -11.21 -14.60 -66.18
N LEU A 26 -11.81 -15.78 -66.49
CA LEU A 26 -11.96 -16.46 -67.78
C LEU A 26 -10.71 -17.02 -68.52
N ALA A 27 -10.62 -18.35 -68.56
CA ALA A 27 -10.68 -19.11 -69.83
C ALA A 27 -10.92 -20.61 -69.56
N THR A 28 -12.00 -21.17 -70.13
CA THR A 28 -12.11 -22.61 -70.43
C THR A 28 -11.29 -22.93 -71.70
N PRO A 29 -11.12 -24.21 -72.04
CA PRO A 29 -11.98 -24.69 -73.13
C PRO A 29 -12.56 -26.10 -72.93
N GLU A 30 -13.64 -26.34 -73.66
CA GLU A 30 -14.20 -27.66 -73.94
C GLU A 30 -13.27 -28.48 -74.86
N GLY A 31 -13.47 -29.80 -74.94
CA GLY A 31 -12.66 -30.67 -75.81
C GLY A 31 -13.12 -32.13 -75.83
N THR A 32 -14.20 -32.41 -76.54
CA THR A 32 -14.84 -33.74 -76.72
C THR A 32 -14.03 -34.70 -77.62
N PRO A 33 -14.40 -35.99 -77.75
CA PRO A 33 -13.47 -37.07 -78.11
C PRO A 33 -13.30 -37.30 -79.62
N SER A 34 -12.15 -37.87 -79.98
CA SER A 34 -11.90 -38.62 -81.22
C SER A 34 -10.57 -39.38 -81.07
N ALA A 35 -10.21 -40.39 -81.84
CA ALA A 35 -10.90 -41.45 -82.57
C ALA A 35 -9.77 -42.38 -83.05
N LEU A 36 -10.04 -43.69 -83.07
CA LEU A 36 -9.47 -44.65 -84.02
C LEU A 36 -8.09 -44.35 -84.64
N ARG A 37 -7.06 -45.08 -84.21
CA ARG A 37 -5.99 -45.49 -85.14
C ARG A 37 -5.72 -46.98 -85.07
N ARG A 38 -6.62 -47.74 -85.72
CA ARG A 38 -6.30 -49.09 -86.20
C ARG A 38 -5.06 -48.97 -87.10
N ARG A 39 -3.96 -49.62 -86.72
CA ARG A 39 -2.87 -49.91 -87.66
C ARG A 39 -2.95 -51.38 -88.03
N HIS A 40 -3.35 -51.64 -89.26
CA HIS A 40 -3.13 -52.94 -89.88
C HIS A 40 -1.62 -53.17 -90.01
N ALA A 41 -1.11 -54.22 -89.37
CA ALA A 41 0.02 -54.97 -89.91
C ALA A 41 -0.59 -56.21 -90.58
N ARG A 42 -0.23 -56.47 -91.85
CA ARG A 42 -0.70 -57.65 -92.57
C ARG A 42 -0.07 -58.91 -91.98
N ALA A 43 -0.78 -60.02 -92.11
CA ALA A 43 -0.17 -61.33 -92.01
C ALA A 43 0.91 -61.48 -93.09
N ASP A 44 1.99 -62.16 -92.74
CA ASP A 44 2.61 -63.15 -93.62
C ASP A 44 2.65 -64.47 -92.85
N GLU A 45 2.30 -65.55 -93.55
CA GLU A 45 2.08 -66.85 -92.95
C GLU A 45 3.39 -67.64 -92.80
N ALA A 46 3.67 -68.11 -91.59
CA ALA A 46 4.62 -69.19 -91.36
C ALA A 46 4.02 -70.13 -90.30
N GLY A 47 3.33 -71.16 -90.77
CA GLY A 47 2.63 -72.11 -89.90
C GLY A 47 3.58 -72.94 -89.05
N VAL A 48 3.58 -72.71 -87.74
CA VAL A 48 3.99 -73.70 -86.74
C VAL A 48 2.82 -73.86 -85.78
N GLY A 49 2.06 -74.94 -85.99
CA GLY A 49 0.87 -75.24 -85.19
C GLY A 49 1.24 -75.65 -83.77
N LEU A 50 1.43 -74.68 -82.87
CA LEU A 50 1.52 -74.94 -81.44
C LEU A 50 0.13 -75.25 -80.89
N THR A 51 -0.28 -76.51 -81.04
CA THR A 51 -1.48 -77.02 -80.38
C THR A 51 -1.30 -76.87 -78.87
N LEU A 52 -2.17 -76.05 -78.25
CA LEU A 52 -2.29 -75.96 -76.80
C LEU A 52 -2.89 -77.26 -76.27
N THR A 53 -2.06 -78.30 -76.23
CA THR A 53 -2.31 -79.49 -75.44
C THR A 53 -2.22 -79.09 -73.97
N ILE A 54 -3.38 -78.94 -73.33
CA ILE A 54 -3.44 -78.73 -71.88
C ILE A 54 -2.99 -80.05 -71.23
N SER A 55 -1.69 -80.17 -71.03
CA SER A 55 -1.12 -81.21 -70.19
C SER A 55 -1.64 -81.04 -68.77
N ARG A 56 -1.72 -82.14 -68.01
CA ARG A 56 -2.18 -82.10 -66.60
C ARG A 56 -1.38 -81.11 -65.74
N THR A 57 -0.11 -80.85 -66.08
CA THR A 57 0.74 -79.86 -65.40
C THR A 57 0.36 -78.41 -65.73
N GLY A 58 -0.05 -78.10 -66.96
CA GLY A 58 -0.51 -76.77 -67.33
C GLY A 58 -1.77 -76.33 -66.58
N ALA A 59 -2.75 -77.24 -66.48
CA ALA A 59 -3.99 -76.99 -65.73
C ALA A 59 -3.73 -76.74 -64.23
N VAL A 60 -2.80 -77.49 -63.62
CA VAL A 60 -2.38 -77.30 -62.22
C VAL A 60 -1.69 -75.94 -62.03
N LEU A 61 -0.80 -75.53 -62.93
CA LEU A 61 -0.16 -74.21 -62.85
C LEU A 61 -1.17 -73.06 -62.98
N THR A 62 -2.14 -73.15 -63.89
CA THR A 62 -3.21 -72.13 -63.99
C THR A 62 -4.10 -72.09 -62.75
N LEU A 63 -4.39 -73.25 -62.14
CA LEU A 63 -5.16 -73.31 -60.89
C LEU A 63 -4.41 -72.67 -59.72
N ILE A 64 -3.11 -72.95 -59.58
CA ILE A 64 -2.24 -72.36 -58.56
C ILE A 64 -2.11 -70.84 -58.77
N ALA A 65 -1.92 -70.38 -60.00
CA ALA A 65 -1.87 -68.94 -60.30
C ALA A 65 -3.21 -68.25 -59.98
N PHE A 66 -4.33 -68.90 -60.24
CA PHE A 66 -5.66 -68.38 -59.92
C PHE A 66 -5.93 -68.34 -58.41
N THR A 67 -5.61 -69.39 -57.65
CA THR A 67 -5.79 -69.39 -56.19
C THR A 67 -4.82 -68.43 -55.50
N LEU A 68 -3.58 -68.30 -55.98
CA LEU A 68 -2.62 -67.31 -55.49
C LEU A 68 -3.09 -65.88 -55.81
N GLY A 69 -3.61 -65.64 -57.01
CA GLY A 69 -4.21 -64.37 -57.40
C GLY A 69 -5.44 -64.01 -56.54
N LEU A 70 -6.31 -64.98 -56.25
CA LEU A 70 -7.45 -64.81 -55.36
C LEU A 70 -7.01 -64.52 -53.92
N PHE A 71 -5.96 -65.19 -53.44
CA PHE A 71 -5.38 -64.97 -52.11
C PHE A 71 -4.73 -63.57 -51.99
N VAL A 72 -3.98 -63.15 -53.00
CA VAL A 72 -3.40 -61.79 -53.04
C VAL A 72 -4.48 -60.72 -53.16
N ALA A 73 -5.52 -60.95 -53.98
CA ALA A 73 -6.66 -60.04 -54.07
C ALA A 73 -7.41 -59.92 -52.73
N ALA A 74 -7.67 -61.05 -52.06
CA ALA A 74 -8.26 -61.07 -50.72
C ALA A 74 -7.38 -60.33 -49.70
N GLN A 75 -6.05 -60.53 -49.72
CA GLN A 75 -5.12 -59.83 -48.84
C GLN A 75 -5.03 -58.31 -49.14
N ILE A 76 -5.12 -57.90 -50.39
CA ILE A 76 -5.21 -56.48 -50.76
C ILE A 76 -6.54 -55.90 -50.26
N GLN A 77 -7.64 -56.64 -50.37
CA GLN A 77 -8.95 -56.17 -49.93
C GLN A 77 -9.06 -56.08 -48.39
N THR A 78 -8.49 -57.04 -47.65
CA THR A 78 -8.43 -56.99 -46.18
C THR A 78 -7.48 -55.90 -45.67
N THR A 79 -6.30 -55.74 -46.28
CA THR A 79 -5.37 -54.66 -45.89
C THR A 79 -5.89 -53.27 -46.24
N GLN A 80 -6.62 -53.10 -47.34
CA GLN A 80 -7.32 -51.83 -47.64
C GLN A 80 -8.43 -51.53 -46.63
N LEU A 81 -9.24 -52.53 -46.23
CA LEU A 81 -10.25 -52.36 -45.20
C LEU A 81 -9.63 -51.99 -43.83
N GLN A 82 -8.54 -52.66 -43.45
CA GLN A 82 -7.80 -52.33 -42.23
C GLN A 82 -7.15 -50.94 -42.30
N ALA A 83 -6.61 -50.55 -43.46
CA ALA A 83 -6.06 -49.20 -43.68
C ALA A 83 -7.14 -48.12 -43.59
N MET A 84 -8.35 -48.34 -44.11
CA MET A 84 -9.47 -47.40 -43.98
C MET A 84 -9.93 -47.26 -42.53
N LEU A 85 -10.19 -48.39 -41.84
CA LEU A 85 -10.59 -48.40 -40.42
C LEU A 85 -9.54 -47.76 -39.50
N THR A 86 -8.25 -48.02 -39.73
CA THR A 86 -7.16 -47.40 -38.97
C THR A 86 -6.96 -45.92 -39.33
N THR A 87 -7.30 -45.48 -40.54
CA THR A 87 -7.24 -44.06 -40.92
C THR A 87 -8.39 -43.27 -40.30
N GLU A 88 -9.63 -43.76 -40.39
CA GLU A 88 -10.79 -43.11 -39.75
C GLU A 88 -10.56 -42.98 -38.24
N THR A 89 -10.23 -44.08 -37.55
CA THR A 89 -9.97 -44.06 -36.10
C THR A 89 -8.78 -43.17 -35.70
N GLN A 90 -7.70 -43.09 -36.50
CA GLN A 90 -6.62 -42.13 -36.26
C GLN A 90 -7.07 -40.67 -36.47
N THR A 91 -7.90 -40.38 -37.47
CA THR A 91 -8.43 -39.02 -37.68
C THR A 91 -9.41 -38.58 -36.60
N GLU A 92 -10.30 -39.47 -36.13
CA GLU A 92 -11.21 -39.17 -35.03
C GLU A 92 -10.47 -38.98 -33.70
N THR A 93 -9.50 -39.84 -33.38
CA THR A 93 -8.69 -39.70 -32.15
C THR A 93 -7.83 -38.43 -32.17
N ALA A 94 -7.23 -38.07 -33.31
CA ALA A 94 -6.52 -36.80 -33.47
C ALA A 94 -7.48 -35.60 -33.31
N ALA A 95 -8.64 -35.60 -33.97
CA ALA A 95 -9.62 -34.51 -33.87
C ALA A 95 -10.18 -34.35 -32.45
N ASN A 96 -10.44 -35.44 -31.74
CA ASN A 96 -10.90 -35.42 -30.34
C ASN A 96 -9.80 -34.91 -29.40
N THR A 97 -8.54 -35.28 -29.65
CA THR A 97 -7.38 -34.76 -28.89
C THR A 97 -7.21 -33.26 -29.09
N ILE A 98 -7.33 -32.76 -30.33
CA ILE A 98 -7.28 -31.31 -30.62
C ILE A 98 -8.38 -30.57 -29.88
N ARG A 99 -9.65 -31.01 -29.99
CA ARG A 99 -10.77 -30.36 -29.26
C ARG A 99 -10.56 -30.35 -27.75
N ARG A 100 -10.04 -31.45 -27.19
CA ARG A 100 -9.70 -31.54 -25.77
C ARG A 100 -8.61 -30.53 -25.39
N LEU A 101 -7.54 -30.43 -26.18
CA LEU A 101 -6.46 -29.45 -25.94
C LEU A 101 -6.94 -28.01 -26.12
N GLU A 102 -7.86 -27.74 -27.04
CA GLU A 102 -8.50 -26.43 -27.19
C GLU A 102 -9.38 -26.07 -25.99
N GLN A 103 -10.14 -27.04 -25.45
CA GLN A 103 -10.92 -26.88 -24.21
C GLN A 103 -10.00 -26.67 -23.01
N GLU A 104 -9.00 -27.52 -22.80
CA GLU A 104 -8.00 -27.35 -21.73
C GLU A 104 -7.29 -25.99 -21.85
N GLN A 105 -6.96 -25.53 -23.06
CA GLN A 105 -6.38 -24.20 -23.27
C GLN A 105 -7.36 -23.07 -22.96
N ALA A 106 -8.65 -23.22 -23.29
CA ALA A 106 -9.68 -22.24 -22.97
C ALA A 106 -9.92 -22.14 -21.45
N ASP A 107 -9.98 -23.28 -20.76
CA ASP A 107 -10.14 -23.36 -19.31
C ASP A 107 -8.90 -22.82 -18.58
N LEU A 108 -7.69 -23.15 -19.04
CA LEU A 108 -6.45 -22.56 -18.50
C LEU A 108 -6.40 -21.04 -18.72
N LYS A 109 -6.80 -20.53 -19.90
CA LYS A 109 -6.91 -19.09 -20.16
C LYS A 109 -7.91 -18.42 -19.22
N LYS A 110 -9.06 -19.06 -18.96
CA LYS A 110 -10.08 -18.57 -18.02
C LYS A 110 -9.54 -18.56 -16.58
N ALA A 111 -8.93 -19.65 -16.12
CA ALA A 111 -8.32 -19.74 -14.79
C ALA A 111 -7.20 -18.70 -14.58
N ILE A 112 -6.36 -18.45 -15.60
CA ILE A 112 -5.36 -17.38 -15.57
C ILE A 112 -6.02 -15.99 -15.47
N GLY A 113 -7.13 -15.77 -16.18
CA GLY A 113 -7.92 -14.54 -16.08
C GLY A 113 -8.50 -14.32 -14.68
N GLU A 114 -9.10 -15.35 -14.10
CA GLU A 114 -9.67 -15.33 -12.75
C GLU A 114 -8.60 -15.14 -11.66
N ALA A 115 -7.46 -15.83 -11.78
CA ALA A 115 -6.32 -15.68 -10.88
C ALA A 115 -5.72 -14.27 -10.94
N ARG A 116 -5.59 -13.67 -12.15
CA ARG A 116 -5.17 -12.27 -12.32
C ARG A 116 -6.17 -11.29 -11.72
N ALA A 117 -7.47 -11.50 -11.92
CA ALA A 117 -8.52 -10.66 -11.33
C ALA A 117 -8.57 -10.80 -9.80
N ARG A 118 -8.28 -11.98 -9.24
CA ARG A 118 -8.12 -12.19 -7.80
C ARG A 118 -6.90 -11.45 -7.26
N LEU A 119 -5.72 -11.62 -7.90
CA LEU A 119 -4.49 -10.94 -7.51
C LEU A 119 -4.65 -9.41 -7.53
N ALA A 120 -5.29 -8.85 -8.57
CA ALA A 120 -5.54 -7.41 -8.66
C ALA A 120 -6.44 -6.90 -7.52
N ARG A 121 -7.48 -7.67 -7.14
CA ARG A 121 -8.35 -7.33 -5.99
C ARG A 121 -7.61 -7.41 -4.66
N GLU A 122 -6.77 -8.44 -4.45
CA GLU A 122 -5.96 -8.57 -3.23
C GLU A 122 -4.89 -7.45 -3.14
N GLN A 123 -4.24 -7.10 -4.24
CA GLN A 123 -3.31 -5.96 -4.31
C GLN A 123 -4.00 -4.63 -4.03
N GLN A 124 -5.19 -4.40 -4.59
CA GLN A 124 -5.95 -3.17 -4.34
C GLN A 124 -6.45 -3.09 -2.88
N ALA A 125 -6.89 -4.20 -2.30
CA ALA A 125 -7.25 -4.27 -0.88
C ALA A 125 -6.05 -3.96 0.03
N GLN A 126 -4.88 -4.55 -0.23
CA GLN A 126 -3.64 -4.25 0.49
C GLN A 126 -3.22 -2.78 0.35
N ALA A 127 -3.36 -2.19 -0.85
CA ALA A 127 -3.09 -0.77 -1.07
C ALA A 127 -4.03 0.12 -0.25
N SER A 128 -5.34 -0.14 -0.26
CA SER A 128 -6.31 0.61 0.56
C SER A 128 -6.06 0.44 2.07
N GLN A 129 -5.65 -0.75 2.50
CA GLN A 129 -5.36 -1.02 3.91
C GLN A 129 -4.10 -0.25 4.36
N ARG A 130 -3.07 -0.17 3.52
CA ARG A 130 -1.88 0.66 3.79
C ARG A 130 -2.23 2.15 3.87
N THR A 131 -3.08 2.67 3.00
CA THR A 131 -3.49 4.08 3.07
C THR A 131 -4.32 4.39 4.33
N VAL A 132 -5.20 3.47 4.74
CA VAL A 132 -5.97 3.63 5.99
C VAL A 132 -5.06 3.58 7.22
N PHE A 133 -4.08 2.66 7.26
CA PHE A 133 -3.10 2.63 8.36
C PHE A 133 -2.22 3.88 8.40
N ALA A 134 -1.81 4.43 7.25
CA ALA A 134 -1.04 5.67 7.20
C ALA A 134 -1.84 6.86 7.76
N GLN A 135 -3.10 7.02 7.33
CA GLN A 135 -4.01 8.06 7.84
C GLN A 135 -4.29 7.90 9.33
N LEU A 136 -4.48 6.67 9.82
CA LEU A 136 -4.69 6.41 11.24
C LEU A 136 -3.45 6.74 12.08
N ASN A 137 -2.25 6.42 11.59
CA ASN A 137 -1.00 6.83 12.25
C ASN A 137 -0.83 8.34 12.27
N GLU A 138 -1.12 9.03 11.15
CA GLU A 138 -1.05 10.50 11.07
C GLU A 138 -2.02 11.15 12.07
N ALA A 139 -3.25 10.66 12.16
CA ALA A 139 -4.21 11.08 13.17
C ALA A 139 -3.67 10.85 14.60
N ILE A 140 -3.16 9.65 14.90
CA ILE A 140 -2.58 9.33 16.21
C ILE A 140 -1.42 10.27 16.58
N GLU A 141 -0.53 10.59 15.64
CA GLU A 141 0.57 11.54 15.91
C GLU A 141 0.07 12.98 16.09
N SER A 142 -0.96 13.42 15.36
CA SER A 142 -1.59 14.72 15.59
C SER A 142 -2.26 14.82 16.97
N GLU A 143 -2.95 13.77 17.41
CA GLU A 143 -3.60 13.70 18.72
C GLU A 143 -2.56 13.66 19.85
N LYS A 144 -1.46 12.90 19.69
CA LYS A 144 -0.33 12.92 20.63
C LYS A 144 0.30 14.31 20.72
N LEU A 145 0.44 15.04 19.61
CA LEU A 145 0.98 16.39 19.60
C LEU A 145 0.05 17.35 20.37
N ALA A 146 -1.26 17.30 20.10
CA ALA A 146 -2.27 18.09 20.80
C ALA A 146 -2.34 17.77 22.31
N ALA A 147 -2.22 16.49 22.68
CA ALA A 147 -2.14 16.03 24.07
C ALA A 147 -0.77 16.31 24.75
N GLY A 148 0.21 16.87 24.03
CA GLY A 148 1.53 17.20 24.57
C GLY A 148 2.46 16.00 24.80
N LEU A 149 2.11 14.82 24.28
CA LEU A 149 2.83 13.55 24.46
C LEU A 149 4.06 13.39 23.54
N VAL A 150 4.35 14.38 22.70
CA VAL A 150 5.52 14.40 21.80
C VAL A 150 6.48 15.52 22.27
N PRO A 151 7.80 15.26 22.33
CA PRO A 151 8.77 16.33 22.58
C PRO A 151 8.81 17.29 21.40
N LEU A 152 8.89 18.59 21.68
CA LEU A 152 8.89 19.64 20.67
C LEU A 152 10.20 20.42 20.68
N LYS A 153 10.56 20.98 19.52
CA LYS A 153 11.66 21.93 19.38
C LYS A 153 11.27 23.04 18.44
N GLY A 154 11.72 24.26 18.71
CA GLY A 154 11.36 25.43 17.91
C GLY A 154 12.05 26.68 18.39
N ARG A 155 11.82 27.80 17.70
CA ARG A 155 12.19 29.13 18.22
C ARG A 155 11.27 29.47 19.40
N GLY A 156 11.74 30.33 20.29
CA GLY A 156 10.95 30.68 21.45
C GLY A 156 11.67 31.61 22.42
N ILE A 157 11.25 31.58 23.68
CA ILE A 157 11.88 32.35 24.75
C ILE A 157 12.13 31.49 25.99
N ARG A 158 13.08 31.96 26.79
CA ARG A 158 13.39 31.47 28.14
C ARG A 158 13.03 32.58 29.11
N VAL A 159 12.24 32.24 30.12
CA VAL A 159 11.90 33.12 31.24
C VAL A 159 12.46 32.47 32.50
N VAL A 160 13.11 33.26 33.35
CA VAL A 160 13.58 32.82 34.66
C VAL A 160 12.89 33.67 35.72
N LEU A 161 12.17 32.99 36.62
CA LEU A 161 11.65 33.54 37.86
C LEU A 161 12.49 33.01 39.00
N ASP A 162 13.09 33.88 39.80
CA ASP A 162 13.86 33.47 40.97
C ASP A 162 13.46 34.30 42.19
N ASP A 163 13.70 33.74 43.36
CA ASP A 163 13.46 34.42 44.63
C ASP A 163 14.33 35.68 44.74
N SER A 164 13.99 36.52 45.72
CA SER A 164 14.70 37.77 45.94
C SER A 164 16.20 37.57 46.20
N ALA A 165 17.01 38.37 45.51
CA ALA A 165 18.44 38.49 45.81
C ALA A 165 18.73 39.10 47.20
N VAL A 166 17.72 39.62 47.91
CA VAL A 166 17.86 40.22 49.24
C VAL A 166 18.03 39.13 50.30
N THR A 167 19.28 38.92 50.73
CA THR A 167 19.67 37.84 51.67
C THR A 167 19.10 37.98 53.09
N LYS A 168 18.53 39.14 53.44
CA LYS A 168 17.95 39.40 54.77
C LYS A 168 16.68 40.24 54.66
N VAL A 169 15.54 39.57 54.76
CA VAL A 169 14.21 40.20 54.86
C VAL A 169 14.16 41.10 56.10
N PRO A 170 13.72 42.37 56.00
CA PRO A 170 13.48 43.22 57.16
C PRO A 170 12.39 42.64 58.07
N GLN A 171 12.59 42.67 59.39
CA GLN A 171 11.63 42.08 60.37
C GLN A 171 10.19 42.64 60.31
N LYS A 172 10.00 43.80 59.69
CA LYS A 172 8.71 44.47 59.49
C LYS A 172 7.98 44.08 58.20
N ASP A 173 8.66 43.38 57.30
CA ASP A 173 8.13 42.98 56.00
C ASP A 173 7.75 41.49 56.04
N ASP A 174 6.70 41.11 55.31
CA ASP A 174 6.30 39.70 55.19
C ASP A 174 7.30 38.93 54.29
N PRO A 175 7.96 37.87 54.78
CA PRO A 175 8.86 37.04 53.96
C PRO A 175 8.18 36.44 52.72
N SER A 176 6.86 36.25 52.73
CA SER A 176 6.12 35.74 51.57
C SER A 176 6.24 36.64 50.33
N LEU A 177 6.57 37.92 50.50
CA LEU A 177 6.72 38.91 49.43
C LEU A 177 8.07 38.81 48.68
N TYR A 178 9.05 38.13 49.28
CA TYR A 178 10.41 37.96 48.76
C TYR A 178 10.59 36.66 47.95
N ILE A 179 9.64 35.73 48.04
CA ILE A 179 9.65 34.47 47.31
C ILE A 179 8.68 34.49 46.11
N VAL A 180 8.91 33.61 45.14
CA VAL A 180 8.01 33.34 44.02
C VAL A 180 6.89 32.38 44.43
N HIS A 181 5.65 32.69 44.04
CA HIS A 181 4.45 31.89 44.29
C HIS A 181 3.87 31.29 43.01
N GLU A 182 3.04 30.25 43.17
CA GLU A 182 2.41 29.48 42.09
C GLU A 182 1.56 30.35 41.15
N TYR A 183 0.85 31.34 41.69
CA TYR A 183 -0.01 32.22 40.88
C TYR A 183 0.82 33.11 39.95
N GLN A 184 2.06 33.45 40.31
CA GLN A 184 2.94 34.27 39.47
C GLN A 184 3.47 33.48 38.28
N ILE A 185 3.79 32.19 38.50
CA ILE A 185 4.12 31.25 37.42
C ILE A 185 2.90 31.06 36.50
N ARG A 186 1.71 30.84 37.07
CA ARG A 186 0.46 30.72 36.31
C ARG A 186 0.15 31.98 35.48
N ASP A 187 0.34 33.17 36.04
CA ASP A 187 0.17 34.43 35.32
C ASP A 187 1.13 34.55 34.12
N VAL A 188 2.41 34.19 34.29
CA VAL A 188 3.38 34.17 33.19
C VAL A 188 2.98 33.16 32.11
N VAL A 189 2.60 31.94 32.50
CA VAL A 189 2.10 30.89 31.58
C VAL A 189 0.86 31.38 30.81
N ASN A 190 -0.08 32.04 31.48
CA ASN A 190 -1.27 32.60 30.84
C ASN A 190 -0.93 33.74 29.86
N VAL A 191 0.03 34.60 30.19
CA VAL A 191 0.50 35.66 29.27
C VAL A 191 1.21 35.08 28.05
N LEU A 192 1.97 34.00 28.21
CA LEU A 192 2.60 33.26 27.12
C LEU A 192 1.56 32.64 26.17
N TRP A 193 0.55 31.95 26.70
CA TRP A 193 -0.56 31.42 25.88
C TRP A 193 -1.32 32.53 25.15
N LEU A 194 -1.64 33.63 25.84
CA LEU A 194 -2.29 34.82 25.25
C LEU A 194 -1.43 35.49 24.15
N ALA A 195 -0.11 35.28 24.17
CA ALA A 195 0.83 35.79 23.19
C ALA A 195 1.11 34.82 22.03
N GLY A 196 0.42 33.67 21.97
CA GLY A 196 0.57 32.68 20.90
C GLY A 196 1.72 31.70 21.11
N ALA A 197 2.07 31.37 22.36
CA ALA A 197 2.91 30.21 22.62
C ALA A 197 2.23 28.92 22.12
N GLU A 198 2.99 28.06 21.44
CA GLU A 198 2.52 26.78 20.91
C GLU A 198 2.68 25.64 21.94
N ALA A 199 3.71 25.75 22.79
CA ALA A 199 3.97 24.81 23.87
C ALA A 199 4.84 25.47 24.96
N ILE A 200 4.68 25.03 26.20
CA ILE A 200 5.38 25.57 27.38
C ILE A 200 5.88 24.42 28.27
N SER A 201 7.02 24.59 28.96
CA SER A 201 7.43 23.78 30.11
C SER A 201 7.95 24.64 31.26
N ILE A 202 7.90 24.11 32.49
CA ILE A 202 8.49 24.73 33.71
C ILE A 202 9.51 23.74 34.29
N ASN A 203 10.79 24.10 34.32
CA ASN A 203 11.92 23.25 34.78
C ASN A 203 11.94 21.84 34.13
N GLY A 204 11.44 21.71 32.91
CA GLY A 204 11.30 20.44 32.20
C GLY A 204 9.94 19.74 32.37
N GLU A 205 9.02 20.25 33.19
CA GLU A 205 7.64 19.76 33.25
C GLU A 205 6.80 20.35 32.12
N ARG A 206 6.33 19.51 31.19
CA ARG A 206 5.49 19.93 30.06
C ARG A 206 4.12 20.38 30.57
N ILE A 207 3.69 21.56 30.11
CA ILE A 207 2.36 22.11 30.43
C ILE A 207 1.34 21.59 29.43
N VAL A 208 0.26 21.01 29.94
CA VAL A 208 -0.89 20.48 29.21
C VAL A 208 -2.20 20.95 29.87
N ALA A 209 -3.34 20.68 29.24
CA ALA A 209 -4.65 21.14 29.75
C ALA A 209 -5.00 20.63 31.16
N SER A 210 -4.42 19.49 31.58
CA SER A 210 -4.59 18.91 32.93
C SER A 210 -3.49 19.30 33.94
N THR A 211 -2.56 20.19 33.59
CA THR A 211 -1.44 20.55 34.46
C THR A 211 -1.92 21.29 35.71
N SER A 212 -1.58 20.73 36.87
CA SER A 212 -1.71 21.37 38.18
C SER A 212 -0.48 22.23 38.47
N VAL A 213 -0.69 23.42 39.07
CA VAL A 213 0.39 24.31 39.55
C VAL A 213 -0.04 24.87 40.91
N TYR A 214 0.55 24.39 42.01
CA TYR A 214 0.14 24.74 43.37
C TYR A 214 1.30 24.78 44.38
N CYS A 215 1.19 25.63 45.42
CA CYS A 215 2.20 25.71 46.49
C CYS A 215 2.05 24.57 47.50
N VAL A 216 3.19 24.02 47.95
CA VAL A 216 3.31 23.13 49.11
C VAL A 216 4.49 23.60 49.97
N GLY A 217 4.19 24.31 51.05
CA GLY A 217 5.20 24.97 51.89
C GLY A 217 5.91 26.07 51.10
N SER A 218 7.25 26.03 51.06
CA SER A 218 8.10 26.98 50.31
C SER A 218 8.49 26.49 48.90
N THR A 219 7.76 25.52 48.35
CA THR A 219 8.05 24.93 47.03
C THR A 219 6.77 24.81 46.21
N ILE A 220 6.89 24.81 44.89
CA ILE A 220 5.75 24.73 43.98
C ILE A 220 5.73 23.35 43.34
N LEU A 221 4.56 22.71 43.28
CA LEU A 221 4.36 21.48 42.53
C LEU A 221 3.78 21.82 41.16
N VAL A 222 4.37 21.22 40.12
CA VAL A 222 3.89 21.25 38.73
C VAL A 222 3.75 19.81 38.26
N ASN A 223 2.57 19.38 37.82
CA ASN A 223 2.29 17.97 37.51
C ASN A 223 2.69 17.00 38.66
N ASP A 224 2.51 17.43 39.91
CA ASP A 224 2.97 16.75 41.15
C ASP A 224 4.50 16.63 41.32
N THR A 225 5.32 17.05 40.35
CA THR A 225 6.77 17.23 40.51
C THR A 225 7.06 18.48 41.36
N ARG A 226 7.81 18.31 42.46
CA ARG A 226 8.24 19.43 43.32
C ARG A 226 9.38 20.20 42.68
N LEU A 227 9.16 21.50 42.47
CA LEU A 227 10.11 22.46 41.93
C LEU A 227 10.49 23.51 42.98
N SER A 228 11.73 23.99 42.89
CA SER A 228 12.29 25.07 43.69
C SER A 228 12.83 26.18 42.77
N PRO A 229 12.98 27.42 43.27
CA PRO A 229 13.66 28.47 42.52
C PRO A 229 15.11 28.09 42.17
N PRO A 230 15.66 28.56 41.02
CA PRO A 230 14.98 29.34 40.00
C PRO A 230 14.01 28.50 39.15
N TYR A 231 12.86 29.09 38.82
CA TYR A 231 11.86 28.53 37.92
C TYR A 231 12.15 28.96 36.48
N GLU A 232 12.55 28.00 35.65
CA GLU A 232 12.84 28.16 34.23
C GLU A 232 11.60 27.81 33.41
N ILE A 233 10.94 28.84 32.85
CA ILE A 233 9.79 28.66 31.97
C ILE A 233 10.28 28.78 30.52
N LEU A 234 10.15 27.70 29.76
CA LEU A 234 10.50 27.64 28.35
C LEU A 234 9.23 27.65 27.52
N ALA A 235 9.16 28.50 26.48
CA ALA A 235 8.02 28.57 25.58
C ALA A 235 8.45 28.56 24.12
N ILE A 236 7.80 27.76 23.29
CA ILE A 236 7.95 27.77 21.82
C ILE A 236 6.88 28.69 21.21
N GLY A 237 7.26 29.48 20.21
CA GLY A 237 6.40 30.45 19.51
C GLY A 237 7.24 31.56 18.87
N ASP A 238 6.61 32.64 18.39
CA ASP A 238 7.35 33.81 17.90
C ASP A 238 8.07 34.53 19.07
N PRO A 239 9.42 34.54 19.12
CA PRO A 239 10.14 35.13 20.23
C PRO A 239 9.83 36.62 20.43
N VAL A 240 9.51 37.35 19.36
CA VAL A 240 9.25 38.80 19.42
C VAL A 240 7.87 39.07 20.03
N ALA A 241 6.83 38.35 19.59
CA ALA A 241 5.50 38.43 20.18
C ALA A 241 5.49 38.02 21.67
N LEU A 242 6.14 36.90 22.00
CA LEU A 242 6.22 36.40 23.38
C LEU A 242 6.97 37.37 24.32
N GLU A 243 8.12 37.90 23.89
CA GLU A 243 8.88 38.87 24.68
C GLU A 243 8.14 40.21 24.83
N SER A 244 7.51 40.71 23.75
CA SER A 244 6.69 41.92 23.78
C SER A 244 5.53 41.81 24.77
N ALA A 245 4.83 40.67 24.77
CA ALA A 245 3.75 40.40 25.72
C ALA A 245 4.22 40.29 27.18
N LEU A 246 5.41 39.73 27.42
CA LEU A 246 6.00 39.69 28.77
C LEU A 246 6.61 41.02 29.22
N ASN A 247 6.87 41.95 28.30
CA ASN A 247 7.37 43.30 28.59
C ASN A 247 6.28 44.37 28.68
N ASP A 248 5.03 44.06 28.31
CA ASP A 248 3.85 44.90 28.49
C ASP A 248 3.65 45.31 29.98
N PRO A 249 3.72 46.60 30.34
CA PRO A 249 3.61 47.06 31.73
C PRO A 249 2.19 46.92 32.31
N THR A 250 1.17 46.73 31.47
CA THR A 250 -0.21 46.49 31.92
C THR A 250 -0.40 45.05 32.41
N ARG A 251 0.44 44.12 31.94
CA ARG A 251 0.46 42.70 32.33
C ARG A 251 1.41 42.45 33.50
N LEU A 252 1.18 41.34 34.20
CA LEU A 252 2.02 40.85 35.31
C LEU A 252 2.24 41.88 36.44
N ARG A 253 1.28 42.81 36.65
CA ARG A 253 1.42 43.96 37.58
C ARG A 253 1.86 43.56 38.99
N GLN A 254 1.33 42.46 39.53
CA GLN A 254 1.69 41.97 40.86
C GLN A 254 3.15 41.48 40.91
N LEU A 255 3.55 40.65 39.94
CA LEU A 255 4.94 40.20 39.79
C LEU A 255 5.89 41.38 39.61
N ARG A 256 5.60 42.33 38.72
CA ARG A 256 6.43 43.54 38.52
C ARG A 256 6.56 44.38 39.78
N ALA A 257 5.49 44.49 40.58
CA ALA A 257 5.54 45.16 41.88
C ALA A 257 6.50 44.44 42.84
N ARG A 258 6.53 43.10 42.86
CA ARG A 258 7.51 42.35 43.66
C ARG A 258 8.94 42.46 43.15
N VAL A 259 9.15 42.43 41.83
CA VAL A 259 10.46 42.66 41.21
C VAL A 259 11.02 44.02 41.63
N LYS A 260 10.18 45.07 41.57
CA LYS A 260 10.58 46.44 41.93
C LYS A 260 10.78 46.65 43.43
N SER A 261 9.88 46.15 44.28
CA SER A 261 9.84 46.48 45.70
C SER A 261 10.58 45.49 46.60
N TYR A 262 10.68 44.23 46.19
CA TYR A 262 11.23 43.14 47.00
C TYR A 262 12.40 42.42 46.34
N GLY A 263 12.80 42.78 45.11
CA GLY A 263 13.98 42.23 44.45
C GLY A 263 13.82 40.81 43.88
N VAL A 264 12.59 40.30 43.80
CA VAL A 264 12.25 39.07 43.05
C VAL A 264 12.78 39.19 41.62
N GLN A 265 13.36 38.13 41.07
CA GLN A 265 13.97 38.18 39.75
C GLN A 265 12.97 37.75 38.67
N PHE A 266 12.92 38.50 37.58
CA PHE A 266 12.15 38.17 36.39
C PHE A 266 12.98 38.52 35.15
N ILE A 267 13.57 37.51 34.54
CA ILE A 267 14.49 37.63 33.42
C ILE A 267 13.84 36.99 32.20
N VAL A 268 13.79 37.70 31.07
CA VAL A 268 13.26 37.20 29.80
C VAL A 268 14.38 37.26 28.77
N GLY A 269 14.52 36.22 27.95
CA GLY A 269 15.50 36.22 26.85
C GLY A 269 15.09 35.30 25.70
N GLN A 270 15.12 35.85 24.49
CA GLN A 270 14.84 35.10 23.25
C GLN A 270 15.85 33.95 23.03
N GLN A 271 15.36 32.85 22.48
CA GLN A 271 16.13 31.64 22.19
C GLN A 271 15.96 31.23 20.72
N ARG A 272 17.08 30.89 20.06
CA ARG A 272 17.07 30.40 18.66
C ARG A 272 16.52 28.99 18.55
N GLU A 273 16.77 28.15 19.55
CA GLU A 273 16.15 26.83 19.70
C GLU A 273 15.82 26.63 21.18
N VAL A 274 14.57 26.25 21.45
CA VAL A 274 14.04 25.76 22.71
C VAL A 274 13.65 24.30 22.49
N ARG A 275 13.86 23.45 23.49
CA ARG A 275 13.43 22.05 23.48
C ARG A 275 12.52 21.81 24.67
N LEU A 276 11.33 21.26 24.41
CA LEU A 276 10.34 20.92 25.41
C LEU A 276 10.15 19.39 25.40
N PRO A 277 10.17 18.73 26.56
CA PRO A 277 9.91 17.29 26.60
C PRO A 277 8.44 16.97 26.32
N ALA A 278 8.16 15.68 26.12
CA ALA A 278 6.81 15.15 26.18
C ALA A 278 6.27 15.25 27.62
N TYR A 279 4.96 15.36 27.75
CA TYR A 279 4.28 15.15 29.02
C TYR A 279 4.44 13.68 29.46
N ASN A 280 4.87 13.49 30.70
CA ASN A 280 5.22 12.22 31.34
C ASN A 280 4.21 11.78 32.42
N GLY A 281 3.23 12.63 32.74
CA GLY A 281 2.19 12.34 33.73
C GLY A 281 1.08 11.44 33.19
N THR A 282 0.17 11.02 34.08
CA THR A 282 -0.81 9.97 33.77
C THR A 282 -2.13 10.53 33.22
N LEU A 283 -2.57 10.03 32.07
CA LEU A 283 -3.88 10.33 31.47
C LEU A 283 -4.96 9.31 31.90
N THR A 284 -5.14 9.12 33.21
CA THR A 284 -6.11 8.13 33.73
C THR A 284 -7.55 8.63 33.61
N ILE A 285 -8.28 8.11 32.63
CA ILE A 285 -9.73 8.30 32.50
C ILE A 285 -10.45 7.10 33.14
N ARG A 286 -11.25 7.34 34.20
CA ARG A 286 -11.97 6.27 34.93
C ARG A 286 -13.37 5.95 34.40
N HIS A 287 -14.05 6.93 33.79
CA HIS A 287 -15.48 6.83 33.47
C HIS A 287 -15.81 7.12 32.00
N ALA A 288 -15.07 7.98 31.31
CA ALA A 288 -15.27 8.22 29.89
C ALA A 288 -14.57 7.14 29.05
N VAL A 289 -15.20 6.75 27.95
CA VAL A 289 -14.74 5.72 27.01
C VAL A 289 -14.73 6.34 25.62
N ALA A 290 -13.72 6.02 24.81
CA ALA A 290 -13.64 6.52 23.44
C ALA A 290 -14.84 6.02 22.62
N VAL A 291 -15.51 6.91 21.88
CA VAL A 291 -16.61 6.53 21.00
C VAL A 291 -16.06 5.63 19.89
N GLY A 292 -16.48 4.37 19.87
CA GLY A 292 -16.01 3.37 18.91
C GLY A 292 -15.05 2.30 19.47
N SER A 293 -14.54 2.41 20.70
CA SER A 293 -13.73 1.33 21.32
C SER A 293 -14.56 0.14 21.84
N GLY A 294 -15.88 0.19 21.66
CA GLY A 294 -16.84 -0.83 22.13
C GLY A 294 -16.92 -2.09 21.28
N SER A 295 -15.81 -2.82 21.09
CA SER A 295 -15.86 -4.21 20.58
C SER A 295 -14.74 -5.14 21.07
N ALA A 296 -13.88 -4.71 22.01
CA ALA A 296 -12.81 -5.54 22.55
C ALA A 296 -12.69 -5.41 24.08
N GLY A 297 -13.39 -6.28 24.81
CA GLY A 297 -13.25 -6.42 26.26
C GLY A 297 -14.58 -6.38 27.02
N GLY A 298 -15.12 -7.55 27.34
CA GLY A 298 -16.14 -7.69 28.38
C GLY A 298 -15.51 -7.46 29.76
N GLY A 299 -15.30 -6.19 30.11
CA GLY A 299 -14.80 -5.75 31.41
C GLY A 299 -15.95 -5.37 32.34
N GLN A 300 -16.08 -6.12 33.44
CA GLN A 300 -17.16 -6.02 34.41
C GLN A 300 -17.34 -4.59 34.94
N ALA A 301 -18.58 -4.07 34.92
CA ALA A 301 -18.88 -2.75 35.45
C ALA A 301 -18.57 -2.70 36.96
N PRO A 302 -17.90 -1.65 37.46
CA PRO A 302 -17.67 -1.50 38.90
C PRO A 302 -19.03 -1.30 39.60
N ALA A 303 -19.25 -2.05 40.68
CA ALA A 303 -20.45 -1.92 41.49
C ALA A 303 -20.56 -0.49 42.06
N ALA A 304 -21.78 0.04 42.10
CA ALA A 304 -22.03 1.35 42.69
C ALA A 304 -21.69 1.32 44.19
N GLU A 305 -20.67 2.08 44.58
CA GLU A 305 -20.22 2.15 45.96
C GLU A 305 -21.14 3.11 46.75
N THR A 306 -21.85 2.58 47.74
CA THR A 306 -22.82 3.32 48.57
C THR A 306 -22.11 4.46 49.33
N PRO A 307 -22.71 5.66 49.44
CA PRO A 307 -22.10 6.74 50.22
C PRO A 307 -21.93 6.34 51.68
N ARG A 308 -20.71 6.46 52.21
CA ARG A 308 -20.50 6.47 53.67
C ARG A 308 -20.89 7.85 54.20
N GLN A 309 -21.59 7.83 55.34
CA GLN A 309 -21.89 9.01 56.16
C GLN A 309 -20.64 9.52 56.88
#